data_AF-A0A841H0E7-F1
#
_entry.id   AF-A0A841H0E7-F1
#
_cell.length_a   1.000
_cell.length_b   1.000
_cell.length_c   1.000
_cell.angle_alpha   90.00
_cell.angle_beta   90.00
_cell.angle_gamma   90.00
#
_symmetry.space_group_name_H-M   'P 1'
#
loop_
_entity.id
_entity.type
_entity.pdbx_description
1 polymer ?
#
loop_
_entity_poly.entity_id
_entity_poly.type
_entity_poly.pdbx_seq_one_letter_code
_entity_poly.pdbx_strand_id
1 'polypeptide(L)'
;MDLDQFLVSRDVDLPTLVDRVNAKLGLLPADVLIAVGSLVEGLGTTKSDLDLLLVTARPGEQSGSEVAVVAGRCLVDVRVLPVWEITDLVGKVEDWYRSPWDVTHAVRFTIKDRLLLHRLLRGRRLTEGSGGGTGDIPWPRQEVLARLKLQVARQHARTVQVDMAGHRDMSDWCSLVYAAQDLLGASVDALTAGYGLTNPYSKWRSRMLERVPDSWEHDLGSRPDGRSAAEAVWRLHHTPERPDREAALEHAFRISAFSRMVFSWAERRLVLNSAAAEGADRSWPAERPQPGAERLPFLDFDVDFQLAGEQVLLGRLNEFAPPARLSRAEFGMALLFDGITTVREAGAVFQGRVPEGEEHRPAQTLVAKLAGARLLAP
;
A
#
# COMPACT_ATOMS: atom_id res chain seq x y z
N MET A 1 -21.70 2.64 -4.49
CA MET A 1 -22.86 3.26 -3.83
C MET A 1 -22.32 4.13 -2.72
N ASP A 2 -22.64 5.41 -2.74
CA ASP A 2 -22.26 6.36 -1.70
C ASP A 2 -23.33 6.47 -0.60
N LEU A 3 -23.06 7.28 0.43
CA LEU A 3 -23.96 7.51 1.57
C LEU A 3 -25.32 8.06 1.13
N ASP A 4 -25.36 9.04 0.23
CA ASP A 4 -26.59 9.71 -0.16
C ASP A 4 -27.49 8.76 -0.98
N GLN A 5 -26.90 8.04 -1.94
CA GLN A 5 -27.58 6.98 -2.69
C GLN A 5 -28.14 5.89 -1.77
N PHE A 6 -27.38 5.50 -0.75
CA PHE A 6 -27.82 4.49 0.20
C PHE A 6 -28.97 5.00 1.06
N LEU A 7 -28.89 6.20 1.62
CA LEU A 7 -29.95 6.80 2.43
C LEU A 7 -31.26 6.92 1.64
N VAL A 8 -31.19 7.39 0.39
CA VAL A 8 -32.35 7.42 -0.52
C VAL A 8 -32.93 6.03 -0.74
N SER A 9 -32.10 5.01 -0.95
CA SER A 9 -32.56 3.62 -1.12
C SER A 9 -33.24 3.03 0.13
N ARG A 10 -33.02 3.65 1.30
CA ARG A 10 -33.59 3.26 2.60
C ARG A 10 -34.77 4.13 3.04
N ASP A 11 -35.18 5.09 2.21
CA ASP A 11 -36.26 6.04 2.53
C ASP A 11 -35.99 6.81 3.82
N VAL A 12 -34.74 7.28 3.95
CA VAL A 12 -34.24 8.06 5.09
C VAL A 12 -33.44 9.23 4.54
N ASP A 13 -33.62 10.42 5.10
CA ASP A 13 -32.76 11.56 4.84
C ASP A 13 -31.78 11.79 5.99
N LEU A 14 -30.77 12.63 5.74
CA LEU A 14 -29.73 12.92 6.72
C LEU A 14 -30.26 13.61 7.99
N PRO A 15 -31.16 14.61 7.92
CA PRO A 15 -31.76 15.20 9.11
C PRO A 15 -32.49 14.17 9.98
N THR A 16 -33.32 13.30 9.38
CA THR A 16 -34.03 12.24 10.11
C THR A 16 -33.06 11.28 10.79
N LEU A 17 -31.97 10.91 10.12
CA LEU A 17 -30.92 10.09 10.72
C LEU A 17 -30.33 10.76 11.98
N VAL A 18 -29.92 12.02 11.87
CA VAL A 18 -29.34 12.78 12.98
C VAL A 18 -30.33 12.90 14.13
N ASP A 19 -31.60 13.21 13.85
CA ASP A 19 -32.66 13.31 14.86
C ASP A 19 -32.89 11.99 15.60
N ARG A 20 -32.82 10.85 14.90
CA ARG A 20 -32.96 9.52 15.53
C ARG A 20 -31.79 9.19 16.43
N VAL A 21 -30.57 9.53 16.01
CA VAL A 21 -29.36 9.38 16.85
C VAL A 21 -29.46 10.30 18.07
N ASN A 22 -29.89 11.55 17.88
CA ASN A 22 -30.11 12.51 18.95
C ASN A 22 -31.17 12.04 19.95
N ALA A 23 -32.31 11.55 19.48
CA ALA A 23 -33.35 11.02 20.36
C ALA A 23 -32.87 9.83 21.20
N LYS A 24 -31.89 9.06 20.71
CA LYS A 24 -31.34 7.89 21.40
C LYS A 24 -30.19 8.20 22.34
N LEU A 25 -29.26 9.08 21.92
CA LEU A 25 -28.00 9.36 22.62
C LEU A 25 -27.94 10.76 23.27
N GLY A 26 -28.92 11.60 22.98
CA GLY A 26 -29.06 12.97 23.49
C GLY A 26 -27.87 13.85 23.13
N LEU A 27 -27.62 14.09 21.83
CA LEU A 27 -26.47 14.87 21.34
C LEU A 27 -26.40 16.27 21.98
N LEU A 28 -25.21 16.66 22.42
CA LEU A 28 -24.89 17.96 22.98
C LEU A 28 -24.21 18.85 21.94
N PRO A 29 -24.19 20.18 22.13
CA PRO A 29 -23.55 21.10 21.19
C PRO A 29 -22.06 20.85 20.94
N ALA A 30 -21.36 20.22 21.89
CA ALA A 30 -19.92 19.91 21.77
C ALA A 30 -19.65 18.55 21.10
N ASP A 31 -20.68 17.77 20.80
CA ASP A 31 -20.51 16.46 20.19
C ASP A 31 -20.35 16.56 18.67
N VAL A 32 -19.55 15.65 18.12
CA VAL A 32 -19.36 15.53 16.68
C VAL A 32 -19.86 14.17 16.21
N LEU A 33 -20.91 14.18 15.39
CA LEU A 33 -21.40 12.98 14.73
C LEU A 33 -20.80 12.87 13.33
N ILE A 34 -20.20 11.72 13.02
CA ILE A 34 -19.45 11.50 11.78
C ILE A 34 -19.97 10.21 11.14
N ALA A 35 -20.41 10.27 9.89
CA ALA A 35 -20.59 9.06 9.08
C ALA A 35 -19.24 8.55 8.60
N VAL A 36 -19.03 7.23 8.67
CA VAL A 36 -17.76 6.60 8.31
C VAL A 36 -18.00 5.30 7.55
N GLY A 37 -16.90 4.63 7.18
CA GLY A 37 -16.95 3.31 6.56
C GLY A 37 -17.30 3.34 5.06
N SER A 38 -17.71 2.17 4.57
CA SER A 38 -17.75 1.91 3.12
C SER A 38 -18.66 2.85 2.33
N LEU A 39 -19.78 3.29 2.92
CA LEU A 39 -20.73 4.21 2.29
C LEU A 39 -20.13 5.58 2.04
N VAL A 40 -19.43 6.14 3.04
CA VAL A 40 -18.77 7.46 2.91
C VAL A 40 -17.61 7.40 1.92
N GLU A 41 -16.92 6.27 1.86
CA GLU A 41 -15.86 6.07 0.88
C GLU A 41 -16.38 5.79 -0.54
N GLY A 42 -17.68 5.66 -0.77
CA GLY A 42 -18.26 5.26 -2.07
C GLY A 42 -18.06 3.77 -2.41
N LEU A 43 -17.59 2.98 -1.44
CA LEU A 43 -17.36 1.54 -1.50
C LEU A 43 -18.58 0.74 -1.00
N GLY A 44 -19.72 1.36 -0.79
CA GLY A 44 -20.90 0.69 -0.28
C GLY A 44 -21.57 -0.24 -1.29
N THR A 45 -22.46 -1.08 -0.78
CA THR A 45 -23.39 -1.93 -1.54
C THR A 45 -24.79 -1.85 -0.91
N THR A 46 -25.79 -2.45 -1.56
CA THR A 46 -27.15 -2.56 -0.97
C THR A 46 -27.19 -3.35 0.34
N LYS A 47 -26.13 -4.11 0.68
CA LYS A 47 -26.01 -4.86 1.93
C LYS A 47 -25.13 -4.18 2.98
N SER A 48 -24.60 -2.99 2.68
CA SER A 48 -23.84 -2.21 3.66
C SER A 48 -24.72 -1.80 4.83
N ASP A 49 -24.09 -1.76 5.99
CA ASP A 49 -24.50 -1.07 7.21
C ASP A 49 -24.09 0.41 7.16
N LEU A 50 -24.70 1.23 8.04
CA LEU A 50 -24.30 2.61 8.26
C LEU A 50 -23.52 2.73 9.56
N ASP A 51 -22.21 2.88 9.45
CA ASP A 51 -21.32 3.15 10.60
C ASP A 51 -21.31 4.65 10.92
N LEU A 52 -21.55 5.01 12.19
CA LEU A 52 -21.35 6.36 12.71
C LEU A 52 -20.33 6.36 13.86
N LEU A 53 -19.59 7.46 13.98
CA LEU A 53 -18.80 7.79 15.17
C LEU A 53 -19.46 8.98 15.88
N LEU A 54 -19.71 8.83 17.18
CA LEU A 54 -20.04 9.94 18.06
C LEU A 54 -18.80 10.30 18.87
N VAL A 55 -18.21 11.46 18.59
CA VAL A 55 -17.07 11.98 19.35
C VAL A 55 -17.58 12.94 20.42
N THR A 56 -17.25 12.69 21.68
CA THR A 56 -17.80 13.44 22.81
C THR A 56 -16.78 13.76 23.91
N ALA A 57 -16.97 14.90 24.59
CA ALA A 57 -16.17 15.30 25.76
C ALA A 57 -16.80 14.87 27.09
N ARG A 58 -17.92 14.15 27.08
CA ARG A 58 -18.67 13.78 28.29
C ARG A 58 -17.83 12.87 29.21
N PRO A 59 -17.77 13.16 30.53
CA PRO A 59 -17.11 12.29 31.49
C PRO A 59 -17.95 11.03 31.76
N GLY A 60 -17.30 9.88 31.87
CA GLY A 60 -17.93 8.63 32.35
C GLY A 60 -18.62 7.77 31.29
N GLU A 61 -18.65 8.19 30.02
CA GLU A 61 -19.04 7.26 28.95
C GLU A 61 -17.96 6.19 28.74
N GLN A 62 -18.38 4.93 28.66
CA GLN A 62 -17.46 3.82 28.44
C GLN A 62 -16.87 3.94 27.03
N SER A 63 -15.56 4.12 26.94
CA SER A 63 -14.83 4.11 25.67
C SER A 63 -15.21 2.87 24.85
N GLY A 64 -15.59 3.10 23.59
CA GLY A 64 -15.93 2.04 22.66
C GLY A 64 -17.32 1.42 22.83
N SER A 65 -18.24 2.04 23.58
CA SER A 65 -19.64 1.59 23.58
C SER A 65 -20.24 1.71 22.17
N GLU A 66 -20.89 0.63 21.72
CA GLU A 66 -21.60 0.58 20.44
C GLU A 66 -23.10 0.58 20.71
N VAL A 67 -23.83 1.46 20.02
CA VAL A 67 -25.28 1.60 20.13
C VAL A 67 -25.89 1.47 18.74
N ALA A 68 -26.76 0.47 18.60
CA ALA A 68 -27.56 0.30 17.39
C ALA A 68 -28.77 1.25 17.43
N VAL A 69 -28.93 2.04 16.36
CA VAL A 69 -30.06 2.94 16.13
C VAL A 69 -30.77 2.50 14.86
N VAL A 70 -32.11 2.49 14.90
CA VAL A 70 -32.93 2.27 13.71
C VAL A 70 -33.43 3.62 13.20
N ALA A 71 -33.09 3.96 11.97
CA ALA A 71 -33.60 5.13 11.26
C ALA A 71 -34.28 4.64 9.97
N GLY A 72 -35.60 4.78 9.88
CA GLY A 72 -36.39 4.21 8.77
C GLY A 72 -36.12 2.72 8.58
N ARG A 73 -35.60 2.34 7.41
CA ARG A 73 -35.21 0.95 7.06
C ARG A 73 -33.71 0.68 7.19
N CYS A 74 -32.98 1.58 7.86
CA CYS A 74 -31.55 1.50 8.07
C CYS A 74 -31.23 1.08 9.52
N LEU A 75 -30.36 0.10 9.66
CA LEU A 75 -29.65 -0.15 10.92
C LEU A 75 -28.38 0.71 10.92
N VAL A 76 -28.14 1.39 12.03
CA VAL A 76 -27.07 2.37 12.19
C VAL A 76 -26.27 1.99 13.43
N ASP A 77 -25.00 1.67 13.24
CA ASP A 77 -24.11 1.33 14.35
C ASP A 77 -23.33 2.57 14.77
N VAL A 78 -23.66 3.09 15.95
CA VAL A 78 -23.01 4.29 16.50
C VAL A 78 -21.95 3.85 17.50
N ARG A 79 -20.68 4.06 17.17
CA ARG A 79 -19.59 3.90 18.14
C ARG A 79 -19.33 5.22 18.84
N VAL A 80 -19.40 5.21 20.16
CA VAL A 80 -19.13 6.40 20.97
C VAL A 80 -17.66 6.43 21.41
N LEU A 81 -17.02 7.57 21.18
CA LEU A 81 -15.60 7.79 21.36
C LEU A 81 -15.36 9.06 22.18
N PRO A 82 -14.66 8.97 23.31
CA PRO A 82 -14.27 10.15 24.03
C PRO A 82 -13.17 10.92 23.27
N VAL A 83 -13.21 12.24 23.32
CA VAL A 83 -12.24 13.12 22.65
C VAL A 83 -10.79 12.77 23.03
N TRP A 84 -10.53 12.44 24.30
CA TRP A 84 -9.17 12.13 24.75
C TRP A 84 -8.57 10.88 24.07
N GLU A 85 -9.38 9.89 23.71
CA GLU A 85 -8.91 8.68 23.02
C GLU A 85 -8.44 9.01 21.60
N ILE A 86 -9.17 9.89 20.91
CA ILE A 86 -8.80 10.39 19.60
C ILE A 86 -7.53 11.24 19.69
N THR A 87 -7.47 12.16 20.65
CA THR A 87 -6.30 13.01 20.87
C THR A 87 -5.05 12.19 21.16
N ASP A 88 -5.14 11.18 22.04
CA ASP A 88 -4.05 10.26 22.34
C ASP A 88 -3.60 9.45 21.12
N LEU A 89 -4.55 8.88 20.36
CA LEU A 89 -4.22 8.07 19.18
C LEU A 89 -3.62 8.92 18.05
N VAL A 90 -4.16 10.11 17.79
CA VAL A 90 -3.63 11.04 16.79
C VAL A 90 -2.26 11.55 17.23
N GLY A 91 -2.08 11.88 18.52
CA GLY A 91 -0.78 12.26 19.07
C GLY A 91 0.28 11.17 18.85
N LYS A 92 -0.04 9.91 19.20
CA LYS A 92 0.85 8.76 19.01
C LYS A 92 1.27 8.57 17.55
N VAL A 93 0.35 8.68 16.59
CA VAL A 93 0.69 8.49 15.17
C VAL A 93 1.49 9.66 14.61
N GLU A 94 1.25 10.88 15.08
CA GLU A 94 2.04 12.06 14.70
C GLU A 94 3.47 11.99 15.27
N ASP A 95 3.63 11.57 16.52
CA ASP A 95 4.95 11.36 17.13
C ASP A 95 5.73 10.24 16.44
N TRP A 96 5.05 9.13 16.12
CA TRP A 96 5.62 8.07 15.30
C TRP A 96 6.05 8.61 13.92
N TYR A 97 5.22 9.43 13.27
CA TYR A 97 5.53 10.00 11.97
C TYR A 97 6.76 10.93 12.00
N ARG A 98 7.07 11.58 13.11
CA ARG A 98 8.31 12.38 13.23
C ARG A 98 9.56 11.52 13.42
N SER A 99 9.41 10.25 13.76
CA SER A 99 10.53 9.34 13.97
C SER A 99 11.19 8.94 12.64
N PRO A 100 12.51 8.68 12.63
CA PRO A 100 13.22 8.17 11.47
C PRO A 100 12.53 6.94 10.88
N TRP A 101 12.59 6.81 9.55
CA TRP A 101 12.08 5.61 8.88
C TRP A 101 12.91 4.39 9.27
N ASP A 102 12.24 3.39 9.84
CA ASP A 102 12.87 2.16 10.28
C ASP A 102 11.91 0.99 10.06
N VAL A 103 12.22 0.16 9.07
CA VAL A 103 11.42 -1.01 8.67
C VAL A 103 11.71 -2.25 9.52
N THR A 104 12.70 -2.18 10.42
CA THR A 104 13.13 -3.33 11.23
C THR A 104 12.23 -3.58 12.45
N HIS A 105 11.58 -2.54 12.98
CA HIS A 105 10.75 -2.64 14.19
C HIS A 105 9.27 -2.50 13.88
N ALA A 106 8.49 -3.52 14.28
CA ALA A 106 7.03 -3.52 14.14
C ALA A 106 6.39 -2.24 14.70
N VAL A 107 5.52 -1.60 13.91
CA VAL A 107 4.75 -0.46 14.41
C VAL A 107 3.66 -0.93 15.36
N ARG A 108 3.50 -0.22 16.49
CA ARG A 108 2.57 -0.59 17.56
C ARG A 108 1.17 -0.03 17.32
N PHE A 109 0.62 -0.22 16.13
CA PHE A 109 -0.75 0.16 15.78
C PHE A 109 -1.54 -1.07 15.33
N THR A 110 -2.63 -1.37 16.02
CA THR A 110 -3.51 -2.47 15.66
C THR A 110 -4.28 -2.16 14.37
N ILE A 111 -4.97 -3.16 13.82
CA ILE A 111 -5.92 -2.91 12.71
C ILE A 111 -7.05 -1.97 13.14
N LYS A 112 -7.50 -2.04 14.40
CA LYS A 112 -8.58 -1.18 14.93
C LYS A 112 -8.14 0.28 15.00
N ASP A 113 -6.91 0.54 15.46
CA ASP A 113 -6.33 1.88 15.53
C ASP A 113 -6.24 2.51 14.14
N ARG A 114 -5.68 1.76 13.18
CA ARG A 114 -5.54 2.19 11.80
C ARG A 114 -6.89 2.47 11.14
N LEU A 115 -7.88 1.62 11.40
CA LEU A 115 -9.24 1.82 10.89
C LEU A 115 -9.88 3.07 11.50
N LEU A 116 -9.72 3.29 12.81
CA LEU A 116 -10.27 4.47 13.47
C LEU A 116 -9.65 5.75 12.89
N LEU A 117 -8.31 5.80 12.77
CA LEU A 117 -7.60 6.92 12.14
C LEU A 117 -8.08 7.17 10.70
N HIS A 118 -8.23 6.11 9.90
CA HIS A 118 -8.75 6.22 8.53
C HIS A 118 -10.20 6.74 8.51
N ARG A 119 -11.07 6.24 9.38
CA ARG A 119 -12.46 6.66 9.52
C ARG A 119 -12.56 8.13 9.95
N LEU A 120 -11.67 8.61 10.82
CA LEU A 120 -11.57 10.03 11.18
C LEU A 120 -11.09 10.89 9.99
N LEU A 121 -10.11 10.42 9.21
CA LEU A 121 -9.61 11.14 8.03
C LEU A 121 -10.67 11.28 6.93
N ARG A 122 -11.43 10.21 6.67
CA ARG A 122 -12.38 10.13 5.54
C ARG A 122 -13.83 10.42 5.91
N GLY A 123 -14.13 10.48 7.21
CA GLY A 123 -15.48 10.60 7.70
C GLY A 123 -16.18 11.89 7.26
N ARG A 124 -17.48 11.80 7.01
CA ARG A 124 -18.33 12.95 6.71
C ARG A 124 -18.99 13.40 8.00
N ARG A 125 -18.73 14.64 8.41
CA ARG A 125 -19.43 15.23 9.57
C ARG A 125 -20.91 15.43 9.22
N LEU A 126 -21.78 15.04 10.15
CA LEU A 126 -23.24 15.11 9.99
C LEU A 126 -23.87 16.25 10.81
N THR A 127 -23.23 16.65 11.90
CA THR A 127 -23.64 17.82 12.69
C THR A 127 -22.80 19.03 12.28
N GLU A 128 -23.46 20.12 11.90
CA GLU A 128 -22.79 21.43 11.83
C GLU A 128 -22.56 21.88 13.27
N GLY A 129 -21.29 22.04 13.66
CA GLY A 129 -20.97 22.61 14.96
C GLY A 129 -21.54 24.02 15.02
N SER A 130 -22.65 24.21 15.73
CA SER A 130 -23.17 25.53 16.06
C SER A 130 -22.05 26.27 16.79
N GLY A 131 -21.45 27.26 16.12
CA GLY A 131 -20.17 27.88 16.45
C GLY A 131 -19.74 27.84 17.91
N GLY A 132 -18.62 27.18 18.20
CA GLY A 132 -17.87 27.42 19.44
C GLY A 132 -17.11 26.26 20.08
N GLY A 133 -17.34 24.98 19.73
CA GLY A 133 -16.81 23.87 20.55
C GLY A 133 -15.93 22.82 19.88
N THR A 134 -16.01 22.65 18.55
CA THR A 134 -15.36 21.51 17.87
C THR A 134 -13.96 21.85 17.31
N GLY A 135 -13.39 22.98 17.72
CA GLY A 135 -12.12 23.51 17.20
C GLY A 135 -10.90 22.66 17.55
N ASP A 136 -10.97 21.85 18.61
CA ASP A 136 -9.77 21.26 19.23
C ASP A 136 -9.62 19.74 19.03
N ILE A 137 -10.52 19.06 18.30
CA ILE A 137 -10.32 17.63 17.98
C ILE A 137 -9.21 17.55 16.93
N PRO A 138 -8.07 16.89 17.22
CA PRO A 138 -7.02 16.73 16.22
C PRO A 138 -7.46 15.71 15.17
N TRP A 139 -7.26 16.05 13.89
CA TRP A 139 -7.57 15.17 12.77
C TRP A 139 -6.30 14.58 12.18
N PRO A 140 -6.28 13.27 11.87
CA PRO A 140 -5.12 12.66 11.26
C PRO A 140 -4.90 13.21 9.85
N ARG A 141 -3.64 13.30 9.43
CA ARG A 141 -3.25 13.74 8.09
C ARG A 141 -3.11 12.57 7.13
N GLN A 142 -3.41 12.78 5.85
CA GLN A 142 -3.43 11.72 4.84
C GLN A 142 -2.05 11.10 4.64
N GLU A 143 -1.01 11.92 4.56
CA GLU A 143 0.39 11.51 4.39
C GLU A 143 0.89 10.67 5.57
N VAL A 144 0.42 10.96 6.79
CA VAL A 144 0.78 10.22 8.01
C VAL A 144 0.21 8.80 7.95
N LEU A 145 -1.08 8.68 7.61
CA LEU A 145 -1.73 7.36 7.50
C LEU A 145 -1.25 6.57 6.29
N ALA A 146 -0.93 7.25 5.18
CA ALA A 146 -0.32 6.63 4.00
C ALA A 146 1.04 6.02 4.37
N ARG A 147 1.91 6.79 5.04
CA ARG A 147 3.20 6.28 5.51
C ARG A 147 3.04 5.13 6.52
N LEU A 148 2.06 5.20 7.42
CA LEU A 148 1.75 4.09 8.35
C LEU A 148 1.33 2.82 7.61
N LYS A 149 0.48 2.94 6.59
CA LYS A 149 0.06 1.81 5.76
C LYS A 149 1.25 1.20 5.02
N LEU A 150 2.12 2.02 4.42
CA LEU A 150 3.37 1.57 3.79
C LEU A 150 4.26 0.81 4.77
N GLN A 151 4.44 1.33 5.99
CA GLN A 151 5.28 0.70 7.01
C GLN A 151 4.77 -0.71 7.38
N VAL A 152 3.46 -0.86 7.60
CA VAL A 152 2.88 -2.18 7.91
C VAL A 152 3.04 -3.14 6.72
N ALA A 153 2.79 -2.66 5.50
CA ALA A 153 2.98 -3.46 4.30
C ALA A 153 4.45 -3.92 4.15
N ARG A 154 5.41 -3.03 4.42
CA ARG A 154 6.84 -3.31 4.32
C ARG A 154 7.30 -4.37 5.31
N GLN A 155 6.81 -4.30 6.54
CA GLN A 155 7.11 -5.28 7.58
C GLN A 155 6.57 -6.66 7.22
N HIS A 156 5.31 -6.73 6.78
CA HIS A 156 4.71 -7.98 6.36
C HIS A 156 5.43 -8.60 5.17
N ALA A 157 5.76 -7.78 4.16
CA ALA A 157 6.49 -8.22 2.97
C ALA A 157 7.85 -8.84 3.32
N ARG A 158 8.62 -8.23 4.22
CA ARG A 158 9.94 -8.77 4.63
C ARG A 158 9.82 -10.15 5.28
N THR A 159 8.82 -10.39 6.13
CA THR A 159 8.56 -11.72 6.69
C THR A 159 8.23 -12.71 5.59
N VAL A 160 7.27 -12.37 4.72
CA VAL A 160 6.82 -13.26 3.63
C VAL A 160 7.95 -13.58 2.65
N GLN A 161 8.82 -12.63 2.33
CA GLN A 161 9.97 -12.86 1.43
C GLN A 161 10.96 -13.88 1.99
N VAL A 162 11.20 -13.88 3.31
CA VAL A 162 12.02 -14.91 3.97
C VAL A 162 11.34 -16.27 3.89
N ASP A 163 10.03 -16.33 4.15
CA ASP A 163 9.25 -17.57 4.05
C ASP A 163 9.27 -18.14 2.61
N MET A 164 9.15 -17.28 1.59
CA MET A 164 9.26 -17.67 0.18
C MET A 164 10.61 -18.34 -0.14
N ALA A 165 11.72 -17.78 0.35
CA ALA A 165 13.05 -18.39 0.18
C ALA A 165 13.10 -19.77 0.87
N GLY A 166 12.57 -19.88 2.10
CA GLY A 166 12.48 -21.16 2.82
C GLY A 166 11.60 -22.21 2.11
N HIS A 167 10.45 -21.81 1.57
CA HIS A 167 9.56 -22.70 0.82
C HIS A 167 10.22 -23.25 -0.44
N ARG A 168 10.96 -22.40 -1.19
CA ARG A 168 11.76 -22.84 -2.32
C ARG A 168 12.80 -23.88 -1.90
N ASP A 169 13.54 -23.62 -0.84
CA ASP A 169 14.65 -24.48 -0.40
C ASP A 169 14.12 -25.86 0.06
N MET A 170 12.91 -25.90 0.61
CA MET A 170 12.20 -27.13 0.97
C MET A 170 11.43 -27.78 -0.19
N SER A 171 11.47 -27.19 -1.39
CA SER A 171 10.66 -27.61 -2.55
C SER A 171 9.14 -27.66 -2.29
N ASP A 172 8.64 -26.79 -1.40
CA ASP A 172 7.22 -26.62 -1.10
C ASP A 172 6.59 -25.57 -2.04
N TRP A 173 6.34 -26.00 -3.27
CA TRP A 173 5.84 -25.14 -4.35
C TRP A 173 4.41 -24.63 -4.10
N CYS A 174 3.60 -25.40 -3.38
CA CYS A 174 2.25 -24.99 -2.99
C CYS A 174 2.30 -23.80 -2.03
N SER A 175 3.07 -23.91 -0.94
CA SER A 175 3.21 -22.82 0.02
C SER A 175 3.91 -21.61 -0.58
N LEU A 176 4.85 -21.81 -1.51
CA LEU A 176 5.47 -20.71 -2.25
C LEU A 176 4.44 -19.87 -3.03
N VAL A 177 3.46 -20.50 -3.68
CA VAL A 177 2.38 -19.77 -4.39
C VAL A 177 1.53 -18.95 -3.42
N TYR A 178 1.14 -19.50 -2.28
CA TYR A 178 0.38 -18.75 -1.27
C TYR A 178 1.18 -17.59 -0.68
N ALA A 179 2.45 -17.81 -0.32
CA ALA A 179 3.33 -16.76 0.18
C ALA A 179 3.52 -15.65 -0.86
N ALA A 180 3.66 -15.99 -2.15
CA ALA A 180 3.70 -15.00 -3.20
C ALA A 180 2.41 -14.15 -3.26
N GLN A 181 1.23 -14.74 -3.10
CA GLN A 181 -0.02 -13.98 -3.05
C GLN A 181 -0.11 -13.04 -1.83
N ASP A 182 0.42 -13.45 -0.67
CA ASP A 182 0.52 -12.59 0.51
C ASP A 182 1.45 -11.39 0.25
N LEU A 183 2.59 -11.62 -0.41
CA LEU A 183 3.50 -10.56 -0.85
C LEU A 183 2.82 -9.60 -1.84
N LEU A 184 2.02 -10.12 -2.77
CA LEU A 184 1.22 -9.29 -3.68
C LEU A 184 0.23 -8.44 -2.90
N GLY A 185 -0.43 -9.00 -1.88
CA GLY A 185 -1.32 -8.26 -0.99
C GLY A 185 -0.63 -7.09 -0.28
N ALA A 186 0.57 -7.32 0.27
CA ALA A 186 1.39 -6.26 0.87
C ALA A 186 1.80 -5.20 -0.16
N SER A 187 2.15 -5.63 -1.38
CA SER A 187 2.52 -4.74 -2.48
C SER A 187 1.35 -3.84 -2.89
N VAL A 188 0.12 -4.37 -2.95
CA VAL A 188 -1.08 -3.55 -3.21
C VAL A 188 -1.30 -2.51 -2.11
N ASP A 189 -1.07 -2.88 -0.85
CA ASP A 189 -1.19 -1.93 0.26
C ASP A 189 -0.14 -0.81 0.16
N ALA A 190 1.08 -1.12 -0.27
CA ALA A 190 2.13 -0.13 -0.53
C ALA A 190 1.81 0.78 -1.74
N LEU A 191 1.32 0.20 -2.84
CA LEU A 191 0.92 0.97 -4.03
C LEU A 191 -0.18 1.96 -3.69
N THR A 192 -1.24 1.47 -3.04
CA THR A 192 -2.39 2.29 -2.64
C THR A 192 -2.00 3.34 -1.58
N ALA A 193 -1.08 3.01 -0.66
CA ALA A 193 -0.50 3.97 0.26
C ALA A 193 0.20 5.12 -0.48
N GLY A 194 1.02 4.82 -1.50
CA GLY A 194 1.71 5.85 -2.29
C GLY A 194 0.74 6.86 -2.94
N TYR A 195 -0.45 6.41 -3.35
CA TYR A 195 -1.52 7.29 -3.85
C TYR A 195 -2.39 7.93 -2.76
N GLY A 196 -2.05 7.76 -1.47
CA GLY A 196 -2.81 8.32 -0.36
C GLY A 196 -4.14 7.61 -0.08
N LEU A 197 -4.30 6.38 -0.56
CA LEU A 197 -5.47 5.53 -0.28
C LEU A 197 -5.21 4.71 0.99
N THR A 198 -5.74 5.21 2.10
CA THR A 198 -5.32 4.80 3.46
C THR A 198 -6.17 3.71 4.11
N ASN A 199 -7.20 3.18 3.44
CA ASN A 199 -8.06 2.14 4.02
C ASN A 199 -7.23 0.88 4.32
N PRO A 200 -7.21 0.38 5.57
CA PRO A 200 -6.33 -0.73 5.96
C PRO A 200 -6.93 -2.11 5.69
N TYR A 201 -8.17 -2.22 5.21
CA TYR A 201 -8.82 -3.52 4.99
C TYR A 201 -8.51 -4.12 3.63
N SER A 202 -8.07 -5.38 3.64
CA SER A 202 -7.74 -6.16 2.43
C SER A 202 -8.93 -6.37 1.49
N LYS A 203 -10.15 -6.50 2.02
CA LYS A 203 -11.37 -6.70 1.20
C LYS A 203 -11.66 -5.56 0.22
N TRP A 204 -11.08 -4.38 0.43
CA TRP A 204 -11.27 -3.20 -0.43
C TRP A 204 -10.14 -2.99 -1.44
N ARG A 205 -9.11 -3.85 -1.45
CA ARG A 205 -7.93 -3.70 -2.34
C ARG A 205 -8.30 -3.52 -3.80
N SER A 206 -9.19 -4.36 -4.34
CA SER A 206 -9.61 -4.27 -5.75
C SER A 206 -10.24 -2.90 -6.08
N ARG A 207 -11.13 -2.40 -5.21
CA ARG A 207 -11.77 -1.09 -5.41
C ARG A 207 -10.83 0.08 -5.16
N MET A 208 -9.81 -0.09 -4.32
CA MET A 208 -8.76 0.93 -4.17
C MET A 208 -7.87 0.99 -5.41
N LEU A 209 -7.56 -0.16 -6.03
CA LEU A 209 -6.78 -0.22 -7.27
C LEU A 209 -7.51 0.46 -8.44
N GLU A 210 -8.84 0.40 -8.49
CA GLU A 210 -9.65 1.15 -9.47
C GLU A 210 -9.52 2.68 -9.35
N ARG A 211 -9.01 3.18 -8.21
CA ARG A 211 -8.77 4.62 -7.98
C ARG A 211 -7.33 5.04 -8.23
N VAL A 212 -6.45 4.09 -8.55
CA VAL A 212 -5.08 4.39 -8.93
C VAL A 212 -5.08 4.98 -10.35
N PRO A 213 -4.39 6.11 -10.61
CA PRO A 213 -4.34 6.72 -11.93
C PRO A 213 -3.79 5.77 -13.00
N ASP A 214 -4.25 5.94 -14.25
CA ASP A 214 -3.78 5.13 -15.39
C ASP A 214 -2.27 5.27 -15.66
N SER A 215 -1.65 6.37 -15.22
CA SER A 215 -0.20 6.61 -15.36
C SER A 215 0.68 5.85 -14.36
N TRP A 216 0.12 4.93 -13.57
CA TRP A 216 0.83 4.30 -12.45
C TRP A 216 2.06 3.48 -12.84
N GLU A 217 2.10 2.91 -14.05
CA GLU A 217 3.26 2.15 -14.52
C GLU A 217 4.49 3.06 -14.71
N HIS A 218 4.27 4.29 -15.18
CA HIS A 218 5.33 5.28 -15.35
C HIS A 218 5.97 5.65 -14.00
N ASP A 219 5.15 5.72 -12.97
CA ASP A 219 5.56 6.00 -11.60
C ASP A 219 6.49 4.90 -11.03
N LEU A 220 6.22 3.62 -11.35
CA LEU A 220 7.07 2.50 -10.93
C LEU A 220 8.34 2.35 -11.76
N GLY A 221 8.34 2.90 -12.98
CA GLY A 221 9.43 2.76 -13.94
C GLY A 221 9.56 1.33 -14.51
N SER A 222 8.51 0.52 -14.44
CA SER A 222 8.38 -0.75 -15.16
C SER A 222 8.10 -0.50 -16.64
N ARG A 223 8.22 -1.56 -17.47
CA ARG A 223 7.76 -1.48 -18.86
C ARG A 223 6.23 -1.30 -18.85
N PRO A 224 5.70 -0.22 -19.44
CA PRO A 224 4.26 -0.03 -19.51
C PRO A 224 3.61 -1.13 -20.36
N ASP A 225 2.59 -1.78 -19.82
CA ASP A 225 1.75 -2.73 -20.54
C ASP A 225 0.36 -2.14 -20.90
N GLY A 226 0.07 -0.92 -20.43
CA GLY A 226 -1.12 -0.15 -20.73
C GLY A 226 -2.35 -0.55 -19.92
N ARG A 227 -2.20 -1.40 -18.90
CA ARG A 227 -3.31 -1.86 -18.06
C ARG A 227 -3.50 -0.94 -16.86
N SER A 228 -4.74 -0.91 -16.38
CA SER A 228 -5.02 -0.33 -15.06
C SER A 228 -4.31 -1.13 -13.96
N ALA A 229 -4.03 -0.49 -12.82
CA ALA A 229 -3.42 -1.17 -11.68
C ALA A 229 -4.25 -2.37 -11.19
N ALA A 230 -5.58 -2.27 -11.27
CA ALA A 230 -6.50 -3.35 -10.91
C ALA A 230 -6.32 -4.58 -11.81
N GLU A 231 -6.26 -4.38 -13.13
CA GLU A 231 -6.07 -5.46 -14.10
C GLU A 231 -4.68 -6.10 -14.00
N ALA A 232 -3.63 -5.30 -13.82
CA ALA A 232 -2.27 -5.79 -13.66
C ALA A 232 -2.13 -6.68 -12.42
N VAL A 233 -2.64 -6.22 -11.26
CA VAL A 233 -2.66 -7.00 -10.02
C VAL A 233 -3.51 -8.24 -10.15
N TRP A 234 -4.69 -8.16 -10.79
CA TRP A 234 -5.56 -9.32 -11.00
C TRP A 234 -4.86 -10.43 -11.81
N ARG A 235 -4.10 -10.05 -12.84
CA ARG A 235 -3.29 -10.99 -13.63
C ARG A 235 -2.15 -11.61 -12.84
N LEU A 236 -1.48 -10.83 -11.99
CA LEU A 236 -0.45 -11.35 -11.09
C LEU A 236 -1.02 -12.28 -10.02
N HIS A 237 -2.25 -12.05 -9.58
CA HIS A 237 -2.92 -12.89 -8.57
C HIS A 237 -3.31 -14.28 -9.11
N HIS A 238 -3.42 -14.45 -10.43
CA HIS A 238 -3.83 -15.72 -11.04
C HIS A 238 -2.78 -16.81 -10.78
N THR A 239 -3.16 -17.80 -9.96
CA THR A 239 -2.29 -18.92 -9.61
C THR A 239 -2.07 -19.85 -10.80
N PRO A 240 -0.92 -20.53 -10.88
CA PRO A 240 -0.74 -21.59 -11.86
C PRO A 240 -1.77 -22.72 -11.65
N GLU A 241 -2.20 -23.37 -12.74
CA GLU A 241 -3.14 -24.51 -12.67
C GLU A 241 -2.58 -25.68 -11.85
N ARG A 242 -1.26 -25.83 -11.88
CA ARG A 242 -0.51 -26.80 -11.08
C ARG A 242 0.69 -26.08 -10.44
N PRO A 243 0.87 -26.17 -9.12
CA PRO A 243 2.04 -25.60 -8.45
C PRO A 243 3.23 -26.55 -8.58
N ASP A 244 3.69 -26.82 -9.80
CA ASP A 244 4.98 -27.45 -10.01
C ASP A 244 6.13 -26.45 -9.81
N ARG A 245 7.37 -26.95 -9.78
CA ARG A 245 8.55 -26.14 -9.52
C ARG A 245 8.66 -24.94 -10.46
N GLU A 246 8.46 -25.15 -11.76
CA GLU A 246 8.68 -24.11 -12.76
C GLU A 246 7.59 -23.03 -12.65
N ALA A 247 6.33 -23.45 -12.65
CA ALA A 247 5.20 -22.53 -12.61
C ALA A 247 5.13 -21.75 -11.28
N ALA A 248 5.44 -22.40 -10.15
CA ALA A 248 5.47 -21.74 -8.85
C ALA A 248 6.61 -20.71 -8.75
N LEU A 249 7.81 -21.05 -9.24
CA LEU A 249 8.94 -20.11 -9.25
C LEU A 249 8.67 -18.92 -10.15
N GLU A 250 8.16 -19.14 -11.38
CA GLU A 250 7.82 -18.05 -12.29
C GLU A 250 6.79 -17.10 -11.65
N HIS A 251 5.72 -17.65 -11.06
CA HIS A 251 4.69 -16.88 -10.39
C HIS A 251 5.26 -16.04 -9.23
N ALA A 252 6.03 -16.68 -8.35
CA ALA A 252 6.65 -16.04 -7.20
C ALA A 252 7.62 -14.92 -7.62
N PHE A 253 8.49 -15.17 -8.59
CA PHE A 253 9.49 -14.18 -9.01
C PHE A 253 8.86 -12.96 -9.68
N ARG A 254 7.80 -13.14 -10.48
CA ARG A 254 7.06 -12.03 -11.08
C ARG A 254 6.44 -11.14 -10.00
N ILE A 255 5.88 -11.73 -8.95
CA ILE A 255 5.33 -10.96 -7.83
C ILE A 255 6.44 -10.27 -7.03
N SER A 256 7.56 -10.93 -6.75
CA SER A 256 8.69 -10.32 -6.04
C SER A 256 9.30 -9.15 -6.81
N ALA A 257 9.42 -9.25 -8.14
CA ALA A 257 9.86 -8.14 -8.99
C ALA A 257 8.89 -6.95 -8.91
N PHE A 258 7.59 -7.20 -9.08
CA PHE A 258 6.55 -6.18 -8.90
C PHE A 258 6.62 -5.52 -7.52
N SER A 259 6.74 -6.32 -6.47
CA SER A 259 6.81 -5.86 -5.09
C SER A 259 7.95 -4.87 -4.86
N ARG A 260 9.16 -5.20 -5.33
CA ARG A 260 10.34 -4.33 -5.19
C ARG A 260 10.16 -2.98 -5.88
N MET A 261 9.57 -2.96 -7.08
CA MET A 261 9.28 -1.72 -7.80
C MET A 261 8.29 -0.85 -7.02
N VAL A 262 7.19 -1.44 -6.54
CA VAL A 262 6.17 -0.75 -5.77
C VAL A 262 6.73 -0.18 -4.46
N PHE A 263 7.44 -0.98 -3.67
CA PHE A 263 8.02 -0.52 -2.41
C PHE A 263 9.07 0.57 -2.65
N SER A 264 9.91 0.43 -3.68
CA SER A 264 10.90 1.45 -4.02
C SER A 264 10.24 2.79 -4.34
N TRP A 265 9.20 2.78 -5.17
CA TRP A 265 8.46 3.97 -5.52
C TRP A 265 7.75 4.58 -4.30
N ALA A 266 7.02 3.76 -3.52
CA ALA A 266 6.25 4.22 -2.39
C ALA A 266 7.13 4.82 -1.28
N GLU A 267 8.30 4.24 -0.99
CA GLU A 267 9.26 4.81 -0.04
C GLU A 267 9.84 6.14 -0.52
N ARG A 268 10.23 6.27 -1.79
CA ARG A 268 10.70 7.55 -2.33
C ARG A 268 9.64 8.64 -2.19
N ARG A 269 8.39 8.30 -2.46
CA ARG A 269 7.27 9.22 -2.42
C ARG A 269 6.89 9.64 -1.00
N LEU A 270 6.74 8.68 -0.08
CA LEU A 270 6.18 8.91 1.25
C LEU A 270 7.23 9.12 2.36
N VAL A 271 8.48 8.72 2.14
CA VAL A 271 9.54 8.79 3.16
C VAL A 271 10.55 9.87 2.80
N LEU A 272 11.03 9.87 1.56
CA LEU A 272 12.03 10.84 1.11
C LEU A 272 11.42 12.18 0.69
N ASN A 273 10.08 12.29 0.62
CA ASN A 273 9.35 13.43 0.07
C ASN A 273 9.93 13.89 -1.29
N SER A 274 10.48 12.94 -2.05
CA SER A 274 11.05 13.23 -3.35
C SER A 274 9.89 13.38 -4.34
N ALA A 275 9.30 14.57 -4.37
CA ALA A 275 8.25 14.95 -5.32
C ALA A 275 8.75 14.94 -6.78
N ALA A 276 10.07 14.84 -6.98
CA ALA A 276 10.72 15.02 -8.27
C ALA A 276 11.04 13.68 -8.96
N ALA A 277 10.28 13.40 -10.02
CA ALA A 277 10.81 13.36 -11.39
C ALA A 277 12.03 12.47 -11.72
N GLU A 278 12.09 11.23 -11.23
CA GLU A 278 12.92 10.17 -11.86
C GLU A 278 12.08 9.11 -12.59
N GLY A 279 10.82 9.42 -12.88
CA GLY A 279 10.14 8.97 -14.10
C GLY A 279 10.58 9.80 -15.31
N ALA A 280 11.81 10.35 -15.30
CA ALA A 280 12.42 11.02 -16.43
C ALA A 280 12.30 10.08 -17.62
N ASP A 281 11.39 10.44 -18.53
CA ASP A 281 11.08 9.86 -19.84
C ASP A 281 11.85 8.58 -20.13
N ARG A 282 11.53 7.50 -19.40
CA ARG A 282 12.17 6.19 -19.61
C ARG A 282 11.72 5.74 -20.98
N SER A 283 12.58 5.95 -21.97
CA SER A 283 12.29 5.61 -23.35
C SER A 283 12.41 4.10 -23.53
N TRP A 284 11.35 3.40 -23.13
CA TRP A 284 11.23 1.97 -23.38
C TRP A 284 11.25 1.71 -24.88
N PRO A 285 12.03 0.73 -25.36
CA PRO A 285 11.98 0.33 -26.76
C PRO A 285 10.55 -0.05 -27.16
N ALA A 286 10.05 0.53 -28.26
CA ALA A 286 8.72 0.26 -28.79
C ALA A 286 8.56 -1.20 -29.25
N GLU A 287 9.65 -1.81 -29.69
CA GLU A 287 9.66 -3.18 -30.16
C GLU A 287 9.71 -4.19 -29.01
N ARG A 288 8.99 -5.30 -29.19
CA ARG A 288 9.13 -6.45 -28.30
C ARG A 288 10.53 -7.06 -28.46
N PRO A 289 11.11 -7.59 -27.38
CA PRO A 289 12.41 -8.24 -27.47
C PRO A 289 12.33 -9.44 -28.40
N GLN A 290 13.36 -9.61 -29.22
CA GLN A 290 13.45 -10.73 -30.14
C GLN A 290 13.59 -12.05 -29.37
N PRO A 291 13.04 -13.17 -29.87
CA PRO A 291 13.28 -14.48 -29.29
C PRO A 291 14.79 -14.74 -29.16
N GLY A 292 15.25 -15.16 -27.98
CA GLY A 292 16.66 -15.42 -27.70
C GLY A 292 17.49 -14.22 -27.23
N ALA A 293 16.89 -13.03 -27.07
CA ALA A 293 17.58 -11.90 -26.46
C ALA A 293 18.00 -12.20 -25.01
N GLU A 294 19.23 -11.79 -24.65
CA GLU A 294 19.78 -11.95 -23.30
C GLU A 294 18.94 -11.18 -22.27
N ARG A 295 18.42 -11.91 -21.28
CA ARG A 295 17.58 -11.37 -20.21
C ARG A 295 18.39 -11.11 -18.95
N LEU A 296 18.01 -10.08 -18.22
CA LEU A 296 18.51 -9.89 -16.86
C LEU A 296 17.99 -11.00 -15.96
N PRO A 297 18.83 -11.57 -15.07
CA PRO A 297 18.41 -12.60 -14.13
C PRO A 297 17.44 -12.02 -13.09
N PHE A 298 16.74 -12.89 -12.37
CA PHE A 298 15.96 -12.46 -11.21
C PHE A 298 16.88 -12.10 -10.04
N LEU A 299 16.54 -11.04 -9.31
CA LEU A 299 16.97 -10.91 -7.91
C LEU A 299 16.22 -11.94 -7.06
N ASP A 300 16.91 -12.55 -6.08
CA ASP A 300 16.36 -13.59 -5.21
C ASP A 300 15.19 -13.08 -4.34
N PHE A 301 14.36 -13.97 -3.76
CA PHE A 301 13.12 -13.64 -3.06
C PHE A 301 13.35 -12.78 -1.82
N ASP A 302 14.36 -13.14 -1.03
CA ASP A 302 14.76 -12.51 0.23
C ASP A 302 15.67 -11.29 0.02
N VAL A 303 15.91 -10.88 -1.23
CA VAL A 303 16.65 -9.64 -1.51
C VAL A 303 15.77 -8.44 -1.22
N ASP A 304 16.25 -7.60 -0.32
CA ASP A 304 15.61 -6.38 0.10
C ASP A 304 16.56 -5.18 0.06
N PHE A 305 15.98 -3.98 0.08
CA PHE A 305 16.72 -2.72 -0.02
C PHE A 305 16.46 -1.77 1.15
N GLN A 306 17.43 -0.90 1.38
CA GLN A 306 17.33 0.25 2.29
C GLN A 306 17.85 1.50 1.58
N LEU A 307 17.04 2.57 1.57
CA LEU A 307 17.44 3.88 1.06
C LEU A 307 18.31 4.59 2.13
N ALA A 308 19.55 4.92 1.78
CA ALA A 308 20.55 5.51 2.67
C ALA A 308 21.19 6.75 2.03
N GLY A 309 20.47 7.88 2.06
CA GLY A 309 20.90 9.14 1.43
C GLY A 309 20.98 9.00 -0.10
N GLU A 310 22.18 9.15 -0.66
CA GLU A 310 22.44 9.03 -2.11
C GLU A 310 22.72 7.59 -2.55
N GLN A 311 22.83 6.66 -1.60
CA GLN A 311 23.07 5.24 -1.88
C GLN A 311 21.86 4.39 -1.51
N VAL A 312 21.78 3.23 -2.12
CA VAL A 312 20.85 2.17 -1.78
C VAL A 312 21.66 0.95 -1.37
N LEU A 313 21.35 0.41 -0.19
CA LEU A 313 21.91 -0.84 0.28
C LEU A 313 20.98 -1.96 -0.17
N LEU A 314 21.50 -2.93 -0.91
CA LEU A 314 20.76 -4.11 -1.36
C LEU A 314 21.38 -5.36 -0.71
N GLY A 315 20.59 -6.17 -0.01
CA GLY A 315 21.08 -7.32 0.74
C GLY A 315 20.02 -8.39 0.93
N ARG A 316 20.41 -9.55 1.45
CA ARG A 316 19.48 -10.64 1.77
C ARG A 316 18.94 -10.47 3.18
N LEU A 317 17.65 -10.69 3.36
CA LEU A 317 17.01 -10.69 4.67
C LEU A 317 17.50 -11.89 5.49
N ASN A 318 17.71 -11.66 6.79
CA ASN A 318 18.20 -12.67 7.74
C ASN A 318 19.57 -13.30 7.42
N GLU A 319 20.38 -12.65 6.56
CA GLU A 319 21.77 -13.03 6.33
C GLU A 319 22.76 -12.00 6.85
N PHE A 320 23.91 -12.46 7.33
CA PHE A 320 24.98 -11.60 7.86
C PHE A 320 25.98 -11.13 6.79
N ALA A 321 25.66 -11.32 5.51
CA ALA A 321 26.52 -10.88 4.42
C ALA A 321 26.50 -9.35 4.28
N PRO A 322 27.64 -8.70 3.94
CA PRO A 322 27.65 -7.27 3.66
C PRO A 322 26.72 -6.92 2.49
N PRO A 323 25.85 -5.89 2.61
CA PRO A 323 24.97 -5.50 1.52
C PRO A 323 25.78 -4.87 0.37
N ALA A 324 25.31 -5.08 -0.86
CA ALA A 324 25.80 -4.37 -2.02
C ALA A 324 25.40 -2.89 -1.94
N ARG A 325 26.39 -1.99 -2.08
CA ARG A 325 26.14 -0.55 -2.15
C ARG A 325 25.95 -0.13 -3.59
N LEU A 326 24.77 0.40 -3.90
CA LEU A 326 24.38 0.87 -5.22
C LEU A 326 24.14 2.38 -5.19
N SER A 327 24.52 3.08 -6.25
CA SER A 327 23.96 4.39 -6.57
C SER A 327 22.46 4.27 -6.90
N ARG A 328 21.73 5.39 -6.89
CA ARG A 328 20.30 5.39 -7.28
C ARG A 328 20.07 4.88 -8.70
N ALA A 329 20.96 5.20 -9.64
CA ALA A 329 20.89 4.73 -11.02
C ALA A 329 21.12 3.21 -11.11
N GLU A 330 22.17 2.69 -10.45
CA GLU A 330 22.40 1.24 -10.38
C GLU A 330 21.21 0.51 -9.73
N PHE A 331 20.64 1.08 -8.67
CA PHE A 331 19.46 0.48 -8.03
C PHE A 331 18.22 0.53 -8.94
N GLY A 332 18.01 1.63 -9.67
CA GLY A 332 16.96 1.72 -10.69
C GLY A 332 17.09 0.60 -11.73
N MET A 333 18.31 0.33 -12.19
CA MET A 333 18.59 -0.78 -13.12
C MET A 333 18.41 -2.13 -12.45
N ALA A 334 18.79 -2.28 -11.17
CA ALA A 334 18.59 -3.51 -10.40
C ALA A 334 17.09 -3.87 -10.24
N LEU A 335 16.18 -2.89 -10.26
CA LEU A 335 14.74 -3.16 -10.25
C LEU A 335 14.24 -3.84 -11.55
N LEU A 336 15.03 -3.80 -12.64
CA LEU A 336 14.74 -4.50 -13.90
C LEU A 336 15.23 -5.95 -13.93
N PHE A 337 15.79 -6.45 -12.82
CA PHE A 337 16.24 -7.85 -12.69
C PHE A 337 15.03 -8.74 -12.35
N ASP A 338 14.17 -8.88 -13.36
CA ASP A 338 12.83 -9.47 -13.29
C ASP A 338 12.69 -10.69 -14.22
N GLY A 339 13.79 -11.23 -14.76
CA GLY A 339 13.80 -12.41 -15.64
C GLY A 339 13.11 -12.23 -17.00
N ILE A 340 12.60 -11.03 -17.29
CA ILE A 340 11.84 -10.71 -18.50
C ILE A 340 12.54 -9.60 -19.29
N THR A 341 12.97 -8.55 -18.59
CA THR A 341 13.65 -7.40 -19.16
C THR A 341 15.00 -7.82 -19.73
N THR A 342 15.25 -7.41 -20.98
CA THR A 342 16.51 -7.69 -21.66
C THR A 342 17.61 -6.72 -21.27
N VAL A 343 18.87 -7.14 -21.43
CA VAL A 343 20.04 -6.28 -21.22
C VAL A 343 19.95 -5.01 -22.08
N ARG A 344 19.46 -5.15 -23.33
CA ARG A 344 19.23 -4.03 -24.25
C ARG A 344 18.18 -3.04 -23.74
N GLU A 345 17.05 -3.55 -23.25
CA GLU A 345 15.98 -2.70 -22.70
C GLU A 345 16.46 -1.93 -21.46
N ALA A 346 17.16 -2.61 -20.56
CA ALA A 346 17.75 -1.96 -19.38
C ALA A 346 18.79 -0.89 -19.75
N GLY A 347 19.60 -1.14 -20.78
CA GLY A 347 20.52 -0.15 -21.34
C GLY A 347 19.79 1.09 -21.86
N ALA A 348 18.77 0.89 -22.70
CA ALA A 348 17.97 1.97 -23.29
C ALA A 348 17.28 2.85 -22.25
N VAL A 349 16.77 2.25 -21.17
CA VAL A 349 16.07 2.97 -20.09
C VAL A 349 17.00 3.87 -19.28
N PHE A 350 18.24 3.48 -19.02
CA PHE A 350 19.14 4.19 -18.11
C PHE A 350 20.27 4.98 -18.78
N GLN A 351 20.56 4.73 -20.06
CA GLN A 351 21.64 5.42 -20.79
C GLN A 351 21.11 6.23 -21.99
N GLY A 352 19.81 6.15 -22.30
CA GLY A 352 19.22 6.73 -23.51
C GLY A 352 19.56 5.91 -24.77
N ARG A 353 19.41 6.51 -25.97
CA ARG A 353 19.90 5.92 -27.23
C ARG A 353 21.43 5.95 -27.23
N VAL A 354 22.05 4.85 -26.81
CA VAL A 354 23.51 4.70 -26.85
C VAL A 354 23.93 4.24 -28.27
N PRO A 355 25.10 4.64 -28.78
CA PRO A 355 25.62 4.13 -30.05
C PRO A 355 25.95 2.63 -29.96
N GLU A 356 25.77 1.91 -31.08
CA GLU A 356 26.09 0.48 -31.19
C GLU A 356 27.53 0.19 -30.70
N GLY A 357 27.68 -0.71 -29.71
CA GLY A 357 28.96 -1.22 -29.23
C GLY A 357 29.33 -0.96 -27.76
N GLU A 358 28.68 0.01 -27.08
CA GLU A 358 28.90 0.29 -25.64
C GLU A 358 27.68 -0.03 -24.74
N GLU A 359 26.55 -0.40 -25.34
CA GLU A 359 25.23 -0.51 -24.70
C GLU A 359 25.15 -1.51 -23.52
N HIS A 360 26.09 -2.47 -23.41
CA HIS A 360 25.97 -3.61 -22.48
C HIS A 360 26.82 -3.52 -21.20
N ARG A 361 27.82 -2.62 -21.14
CA ARG A 361 28.81 -2.65 -20.04
C ARG A 361 28.23 -2.37 -18.65
N PRO A 362 27.32 -1.40 -18.45
CA PRO A 362 26.80 -1.11 -17.11
C PRO A 362 25.91 -2.23 -16.56
N ALA A 363 25.03 -2.80 -17.39
CA ALA A 363 24.17 -3.91 -17.00
C ALA A 363 24.99 -5.17 -16.66
N GLN A 364 25.98 -5.53 -17.47
CA GLN A 364 26.86 -6.68 -17.20
C GLN A 364 27.72 -6.47 -15.95
N THR A 365 28.23 -5.26 -15.74
CA THR A 365 28.97 -4.90 -14.52
C THR A 365 28.09 -5.04 -13.29
N LEU A 366 26.83 -4.61 -13.37
CA LEU A 366 25.86 -4.74 -12.30
C LEU A 366 25.49 -6.21 -12.05
N VAL A 367 25.30 -7.03 -13.09
CA VAL A 367 25.12 -8.48 -12.97
C VAL A 367 26.28 -9.11 -12.19
N ALA A 368 27.53 -8.83 -12.57
CA ALA A 368 28.70 -9.37 -11.87
C ALA A 368 28.76 -8.92 -10.40
N LYS A 369 28.45 -7.64 -10.13
CA LYS A 369 28.40 -7.08 -8.77
C LYS A 369 27.33 -7.76 -7.91
N LEU A 370 26.13 -7.96 -8.44
CA LEU A 370 25.02 -8.61 -7.74
C LEU A 370 25.25 -10.11 -7.56
N ALA A 371 25.86 -10.77 -8.55
CA ALA A 371 26.26 -12.17 -8.46
C ALA A 371 27.34 -12.37 -7.38
N GLY A 372 28.36 -11.51 -7.34
CA GLY A 372 29.40 -11.53 -6.31
C GLY A 372 28.86 -11.31 -4.90
N ALA A 373 27.77 -10.54 -4.78
CA ALA A 373 27.03 -10.34 -3.53
C ALA A 373 25.95 -11.41 -3.25
N ARG A 374 25.82 -12.44 -4.11
CA ARG A 374 24.84 -13.54 -4.02
C ARG A 374 23.37 -13.08 -3.98
N LEU A 375 23.07 -12.00 -4.69
CA LEU A 375 21.72 -11.39 -4.74
C LEU A 375 20.88 -11.89 -5.93
N LEU A 376 21.47 -12.66 -6.84
CA LEU A 376 20.76 -13.22 -7.98
C LEU A 376 20.17 -14.58 -7.61
N ALA A 377 18.99 -14.88 -8.14
CA ALA A 377 18.38 -16.20 -8.03
C ALA A 377 19.28 -17.27 -8.69
N PRO A 378 19.31 -18.50 -8.15
CA PRO A 378 20.13 -19.60 -8.66
C PRO A 378 19.66 -20.18 -9.99
#